data_AF-A0A7V0JSX3-F1
#
_entry.id   AF-A0A7V0JSX3-F1
#
_cell.length_a   1.000
_cell.length_b   1.000
_cell.length_c   1.000
_cell.angle_alpha   90.00
_cell.angle_beta   90.00
_cell.angle_gamma   90.00
#
_symmetry.space_group_name_H-M   'P 1'
#
loop_
_entity.id
_entity.type
_entity.pdbx_description
1 polymer ?
#
loop_
_entity_poly.entity_id
_entity_poly.type
_entity_poly.pdbx_seq_one_letter_code
_entity_poly.pdbx_strand_id
1 'polypeptide(L)'
;MQDHPLGLVAGGGQFPLLCARAARRQGRGIVAVAHKGETDPLLSEEVDQIEWVYLGQLGKLIKTLKKAGASEAIFAGSITKTRIFRD
;
A
#
# COMPACT_ATOMS: atom_id res chain seq x y z
N MET A 1 -15.25 -15.68 10.70
CA MET A 1 -14.87 -15.02 9.44
C MET A 1 -13.36 -15.04 9.38
N GLN A 2 -12.74 -15.41 8.25
CA GLN A 2 -11.28 -15.25 8.14
C GLN A 2 -10.99 -13.76 7.88
N ASP A 3 -10.46 -13.07 8.88
CA ASP A 3 -10.07 -11.66 8.78
C ASP A 3 -8.77 -11.56 7.96
N HIS A 4 -8.93 -11.47 6.65
CA HIS A 4 -7.82 -11.19 5.75
C HIS A 4 -7.45 -9.70 5.85
N PRO A 5 -6.16 -9.36 5.93
CA PRO A 5 -5.75 -7.97 5.94
C PRO A 5 -6.13 -7.28 4.63
N LEU A 6 -6.43 -5.98 4.72
CA LEU A 6 -6.62 -5.14 3.56
C LEU A 6 -5.27 -4.89 2.88
N GLY A 7 -5.16 -5.21 1.60
CA GLY A 7 -4.06 -4.74 0.77
C GLY A 7 -4.20 -3.24 0.47
N LEU A 8 -3.16 -2.46 0.71
CA LEU A 8 -3.11 -1.04 0.37
C LEU A 8 -1.95 -0.78 -0.59
N VAL A 9 -2.24 -0.59 -1.87
CA VAL A 9 -1.24 -0.14 -2.84
C VAL A 9 -1.21 1.39 -2.82
N ALA A 10 -0.16 1.95 -2.23
CA ALA A 10 -0.06 3.38 -1.96
C ALA A 10 0.74 4.10 -3.05
N GLY A 11 0.15 5.15 -3.62
CA GLY A 11 0.82 6.20 -4.38
C GLY A 11 1.06 7.44 -3.51
N GLY A 12 1.13 8.61 -4.14
CA GLY A 12 1.33 9.90 -3.46
C GLY A 12 0.05 10.60 -3.02
N GLY A 13 0.24 11.70 -2.28
CA GLY A 13 -0.84 12.48 -1.67
C GLY A 13 -1.33 11.91 -0.34
N GLN A 14 -2.38 12.50 0.22
CA GLN A 14 -2.90 12.16 1.56
C GLN A 14 -3.84 10.95 1.58
N PHE A 15 -4.32 10.50 0.42
CA PHE A 15 -5.33 9.46 0.33
C PHE A 15 -4.91 8.10 0.93
N PRO A 16 -3.67 7.59 0.73
CA PRO A 16 -3.21 6.38 1.41
C PRO A 16 -3.33 6.42 2.93
N LEU A 17 -2.93 7.54 3.55
CA LEU A 17 -3.02 7.76 5.00
C LEU A 17 -4.48 7.75 5.48
N LEU A 18 -5.37 8.44 4.75
CA LEU A 18 -6.80 8.47 5.08
C LEU A 18 -7.44 7.10 4.98
N CYS A 19 -7.10 6.32 3.94
CA CYS A 19 -7.56 4.94 3.78
C CYS A 19 -7.06 4.04 4.92
N ALA A 20 -5.76 4.12 5.26
CA ALA A 20 -5.18 3.32 6.33
C ALA A 20 -5.87 3.60 7.68
N ARG A 21 -6.01 4.89 8.04
CA ARG A 21 -6.71 5.31 9.26
C ARG A 21 -8.16 4.83 9.29
N ALA A 22 -8.87 4.92 8.17
CA ALA A 22 -10.26 4.46 8.09
C ALA A 22 -10.38 2.95 8.29
N ALA A 23 -9.53 2.15 7.64
CA ALA A 23 -9.50 0.70 7.81
C ALA A 23 -9.12 0.30 9.25
N ARG A 24 -8.15 1.00 9.86
CA ARG A 24 -7.75 0.78 11.25
C ARG A 24 -8.88 1.06 12.23
N ARG A 25 -9.64 2.15 12.03
CA ARG A 25 -10.84 2.45 12.85
C ARG A 25 -11.92 1.38 12.74
N GLN A 26 -11.92 0.57 11.69
CA GLN A 26 -12.81 -0.58 11.51
C GLN A 26 -12.24 -1.88 12.08
N GLY A 27 -11.08 -1.83 12.75
CA GLY A 27 -10.41 -3.00 13.33
C GLY A 27 -9.77 -3.92 12.28
N ARG A 28 -9.55 -3.44 11.05
CA ARG A 28 -8.95 -4.25 9.99
C ARG A 28 -7.42 -4.20 10.04
N GLY A 29 -6.78 -5.35 9.90
CA GLY A 29 -5.34 -5.41 9.60
C GLY A 29 -5.03 -4.88 8.20
N ILE A 30 -3.88 -4.25 8.01
CA ILE A 30 -3.49 -3.55 6.78
C ILE A 30 -2.07 -3.94 6.39
N VAL A 31 -1.91 -4.40 5.15
CA VAL A 31 -0.60 -4.61 4.53
C VAL A 31 -0.46 -3.65 3.36
N ALA A 32 0.49 -2.73 3.47
CA ALA A 32 0.76 -1.74 2.45
C ALA A 32 1.91 -2.13 1.53
N VAL A 33 1.78 -1.79 0.26
CA VAL A 33 2.86 -1.71 -0.71
C VAL A 33 3.00 -0.25 -1.11
N ALA A 34 4.10 0.38 -0.71
CA ALA A 34 4.36 1.81 -0.87
C ALA A 34 5.35 2.07 -2.01
N HIS A 35 5.04 3.02 -2.88
CA HIS A 35 5.91 3.40 -3.98
C HIS A 35 6.94 4.43 -3.52
N LYS A 36 8.23 4.08 -3.63
CA LYS A 36 9.33 4.97 -3.30
C LYS A 36 9.25 6.25 -4.13
N GLY A 37 9.45 7.40 -3.48
CA GLY A 37 9.38 8.71 -4.15
C GLY A 37 7.97 9.20 -4.49
N GLU A 38 6.93 8.42 -4.19
CA GLU A 38 5.52 8.81 -4.31
C GLU A 38 4.84 8.82 -2.94
N THR A 39 4.93 7.71 -2.21
CA THR A 39 4.21 7.51 -0.95
C THR A 39 4.84 8.25 0.21
N ASP A 40 3.98 8.87 1.02
CA ASP A 40 4.37 9.52 2.27
C ASP A 40 4.92 8.47 3.27
N PRO A 41 6.17 8.63 3.78
CA PRO A 41 6.75 7.73 4.77
C PRO A 41 5.93 7.57 6.05
N LEU A 42 5.10 8.56 6.42
CA LEU A 42 4.19 8.47 7.57
C LEU A 42 3.20 7.31 7.45
N LEU A 43 2.97 6.77 6.25
CA LEU A 43 2.12 5.59 6.07
C LEU A 43 2.61 4.38 6.88
N SER A 44 3.92 4.28 7.12
CA SER A 44 4.50 3.20 7.92
C SER A 44 4.00 3.14 9.37
N GLU A 45 3.51 4.25 9.91
CA GLU A 45 2.95 4.33 11.26
C GLU A 45 1.47 3.93 11.33
N GLU A 46 0.79 3.86 10.18
CA GLU A 46 -0.65 3.68 10.08
C GLU A 46 -1.05 2.24 9.71
N VAL A 47 -0.09 1.39 9.36
CA VAL A 47 -0.30 0.03 8.82
C VAL A 47 0.47 -1.02 9.62
N ASP A 48 0.07 -2.29 9.54
CA ASP A 48 0.72 -3.38 10.29
C ASP A 48 1.98 -3.89 9.59
N GLN A 49 1.99 -3.87 8.26
CA GLN A 49 3.13 -4.24 7.43
C GLN A 49 3.25 -3.28 6.25
N ILE A 50 4.48 -2.93 5.89
CA ILE A 50 4.76 -2.08 4.73
C ILE A 50 5.94 -2.64 3.94
N GLU A 51 5.76 -2.72 2.62
CA GLU A 51 6.82 -3.05 1.67
C GLU A 51 7.05 -1.88 0.73
N TRP A 52 8.30 -1.43 0.64
CA TRP A 52 8.68 -0.35 -0.28
C TRP A 52 9.11 -0.93 -1.63
N VAL A 53 8.49 -0.45 -2.70
CA VAL A 53 8.76 -0.87 -4.08
C VAL A 53 9.07 0.33 -4.96
N TYR A 54 9.85 0.10 -6.01
CA TYR A 54 9.96 1.03 -7.13
C TYR A 54 8.79 0.82 -8.09
N LEU A 55 8.51 1.83 -8.90
CA LEU A 55 7.51 1.72 -9.96
C LEU A 55 7.87 0.58 -10.92
N GLY A 56 6.85 -0.11 -11.44
CA GLY A 56 7.03 -1.26 -12.34
C GLY A 56 7.32 -2.60 -11.64
N GLN A 57 7.60 -2.62 -10.33
CA GLN A 57 7.82 -3.87 -9.57
C GLN A 57 6.52 -4.63 -9.24
N LEU A 58 5.64 -4.81 -10.22
CA LEU A 58 4.33 -5.44 -10.07
C LEU A 58 4.40 -6.85 -9.46
N GLY A 59 5.38 -7.66 -9.89
CA GLY A 59 5.57 -9.01 -9.35
C GLY A 59 5.86 -9.01 -7.84
N LYS A 60 6.67 -8.05 -7.37
CA LYS A 60 6.98 -7.89 -5.95
C LYS A 60 5.75 -7.43 -5.16
N LEU A 61 5.00 -6.45 -5.69
CA LEU A 61 3.73 -6.00 -5.11
C LEU A 61 2.76 -7.17 -4.91
N ILE A 62 2.50 -7.96 -5.96
CA ILE A 62 1.56 -9.10 -5.91
C ILE A 62 2.07 -10.15 -4.90
N LYS A 63 3.37 -10.45 -4.91
CA LYS A 63 3.97 -11.43 -3.98
C LYS A 63 3.81 -10.98 -2.53
N THR A 64 4.02 -9.70 -2.23
CA THR A 64 3.86 -9.14 -0.89
C THR A 64 2.43 -9.30 -0.39
N LEU A 65 1.44 -8.86 -1.17
CA LEU A 65 0.03 -8.96 -0.77
C LEU A 65 -0.39 -10.42 -0.54
N LYS A 66 -0.01 -11.32 -1.46
CA LYS A 66 -0.31 -12.76 -1.33
C LYS A 66 0.37 -13.39 -0.12
N LYS A 67 1.64 -13.06 0.15
CA LYS A 67 2.39 -13.59 1.31
C LYS A 67 1.75 -13.17 2.64
N ALA A 68 1.19 -11.96 2.68
CA ALA A 68 0.46 -11.45 3.84
C ALA A 68 -0.97 -11.99 3.96
N GLY A 69 -1.44 -12.79 2.99
CA GLY A 69 -2.81 -13.32 3.00
C GLY A 69 -3.88 -12.28 2.64
N ALA A 70 -3.51 -11.14 2.03
CA ALA A 70 -4.50 -10.16 1.56
C ALA A 70 -5.28 -10.74 0.37
N SER A 71 -6.61 -10.84 0.51
CA SER A 71 -7.52 -11.34 -0.52
C SER A 71 -8.18 -10.21 -1.33
N GLU A 72 -8.16 -9.00 -0.81
CA GLU A 72 -8.59 -7.78 -1.50
C GLU A 72 -7.56 -6.67 -1.32
N ALA A 73 -7.55 -5.73 -2.26
CA ALA A 73 -6.65 -4.58 -2.21
C ALA A 73 -7.31 -3.33 -2.79
N ILE A 74 -6.95 -2.18 -2.21
CA ILE A 74 -7.28 -0.86 -2.74
C ILE A 74 -6.02 -0.17 -3.27
N PHE A 75 -6.19 0.60 -4.33
CA PHE A 75 -5.15 1.48 -4.88
C PHE A 75 -5.50 2.90 -4.46
N ALA A 76 -4.63 3.55 -3.70
CA ALA A 76 -4.88 4.86 -3.13
C ALA A 76 -3.74 5.81 -3.46
N GLY A 77 -4.08 7.00 -3.95
CA GLY A 77 -3.11 8.06 -4.24
C GLY A 77 -2.70 8.11 -5.72
N SER A 78 -1.95 9.16 -6.06
CA SER A 78 -1.50 9.41 -7.43
C SER A 78 -0.20 8.68 -7.75
N ILE A 79 0.04 8.39 -9.03
CA ILE A 79 1.33 7.94 -9.55
C ILE A 79 1.81 8.90 -10.63
N THR A 80 3.04 9.39 -10.50
CA THR A 80 3.69 10.26 -11.48
C THR A 80 4.27 9.41 -12.60
N LYS A 81 3.60 9.40 -13.77
CA LYS A 81 3.95 8.54 -14.91
C LYS A 81 5.42 8.62 -15.36
N THR A 82 6.04 9.79 -15.26
CA THR A 82 7.44 9.99 -15.69
C THR A 82 8.45 9.25 -14.81
N ARG A 83 8.10 8.86 -13.59
CA ARG A 83 9.00 8.12 -12.70
C ARG A 83 9.20 6.67 -13.10
N ILE A 84 8.26 6.09 -13.84
CA ILE A 84 8.37 4.73 -14.40
C ILE A 84 9.65 4.57 -15.24
N PHE A 85 10.14 5.66 -15.84
CA PHE A 85 11.34 5.66 -16.69
C PHE A 85 12.61 6.11 -15.97
N ARG A 86 12.55 6.41 -14.67
CA ARG A 86 13.67 6.94 -13.87
C ARG A 86 14.09 6.04 -12.71
N ASP A 87 13.21 5.15 -12.26
CA ASP A 87 13.39 4.29 -11.08
C ASP A 87 13.84 2.85 -11.42
#